data_AF-A0A5B8J2L0-F1
#
_entry.id   AF-A0A5B8J2L0-F1
#
_cell.length_a   1.000
_cell.length_b   1.000
_cell.length_c   1.000
_cell.angle_alpha   90.00
_cell.angle_beta   90.00
_cell.angle_gamma   90.00
#
_symmetry.space_group_name_H-M   'P 1'
#
loop_
_entity.id
_entity.type
_entity.pdbx_description
1 polymer ?
#
loop_
_entity_poly.entity_id
_entity_poly.type
_entity_poly.pdbx_seq_one_letter_code
_entity_poly.pdbx_strand_id
1 'polypeptide(L)'
;MCWSATADLVAGIAIGAVGAVCVVRVRRARDLPLAALPLLLGAHQIIEAALWHGGGGSGPATLAWAVIALPVLPLYVPLAVASGTWPPRGRAGGLRLAVPLAAGAATAAVLAHRLTEATVTAEIHGRTVGYAVGLPAPAAVLAGYLLATVGALLLSGDRTLRLLGAVTGAGAVICALLWRTAFISTWCALAAVASLLILRWVRRDPGPGVRFASAAGARKAGDDTPHRAPPERQQKGPP
;
A
#
# COMPACT_ATOMS: atom_id res chain seq x y z
N MET A 1 20.01 -2.52 -6.48
CA MET A 1 20.67 -1.83 -7.60
C MET A 1 19.60 -1.00 -8.29
N CYS A 2 19.65 0.32 -8.16
CA CYS A 2 18.80 1.27 -8.89
C CYS A 2 19.69 2.42 -9.32
N TRP A 3 20.61 2.06 -10.21
CA TRP A 3 21.69 2.90 -10.73
C TRP A 3 21.51 3.13 -12.23
N SER A 4 20.42 2.61 -12.79
CA SER A 4 20.14 2.59 -14.23
C SER A 4 18.65 2.30 -14.44
N ALA A 5 18.07 2.87 -15.49
CA ALA A 5 16.70 2.61 -15.90
C ALA A 5 16.33 1.12 -15.98
N THR A 6 17.25 0.27 -16.47
CA THR A 6 17.02 -1.18 -16.58
C THR A 6 16.79 -1.84 -15.22
N ALA A 7 17.53 -1.42 -14.20
CA ALA A 7 17.43 -2.00 -12.87
C ALA A 7 16.10 -1.62 -12.20
N ASP A 8 15.70 -0.35 -12.33
CA ASP A 8 14.42 0.17 -11.84
C ASP A 8 13.25 -0.51 -12.57
N LEU A 9 13.37 -0.73 -13.88
CA LEU A 9 12.37 -1.45 -14.68
C LEU A 9 12.23 -2.91 -14.24
N VAL A 10 13.33 -3.64 -14.10
CA VAL A 10 13.32 -5.05 -13.67
C VAL A 10 12.77 -5.17 -12.24
N ALA A 11 13.22 -4.31 -11.33
CA ALA A 11 12.72 -4.28 -9.96
C ALA A 11 11.22 -3.96 -9.94
N GLY A 12 10.79 -2.95 -10.69
CA GLY A 12 9.40 -2.54 -10.80
C GLY A 12 8.48 -3.62 -11.34
N ILE A 13 8.89 -4.33 -12.40
CA ILE A 13 8.14 -5.47 -12.95
C ILE A 13 8.07 -6.61 -11.92
N ALA A 14 9.18 -6.98 -11.29
CA ALA A 14 9.21 -8.06 -10.32
C ALA A 14 8.34 -7.76 -9.08
N ILE A 15 8.46 -6.55 -8.53
CA ILE A 15 7.65 -6.05 -7.42
C ILE A 15 6.18 -5.97 -7.82
N GLY A 16 5.88 -5.49 -9.03
CA GLY A 16 4.54 -5.44 -9.58
C GLY A 16 3.91 -6.83 -9.73
N ALA A 17 4.66 -7.81 -10.20
CA ALA A 17 4.21 -9.20 -10.28
C ALA A 17 3.89 -9.78 -8.89
N VAL A 18 4.73 -9.52 -7.89
CA VAL A 18 4.45 -9.88 -6.49
C VAL A 18 3.17 -9.20 -6.01
N GLY A 19 2.96 -7.92 -6.33
CA GLY A 19 1.74 -7.17 -6.02
C GLY A 19 0.49 -7.74 -6.66
N ALA A 20 0.56 -8.13 -7.94
CA ALA A 20 -0.54 -8.79 -8.63
C ALA A 20 -0.92 -10.10 -7.93
N VAL A 21 0.09 -10.90 -7.53
CA VAL A 21 -0.14 -12.11 -6.74
C VAL A 21 -0.78 -11.80 -5.38
N CYS A 22 -0.34 -10.74 -4.68
CA CYS A 22 -0.95 -10.32 -3.42
C CYS A 22 -2.43 -9.95 -3.61
N VAL A 23 -2.75 -9.14 -4.62
CA VAL A 23 -4.13 -8.72 -4.93
C VAL A 23 -5.01 -9.89 -5.33
N VAL A 24 -4.52 -10.81 -6.17
CA VAL A 24 -5.29 -11.99 -6.58
C VAL A 24 -5.54 -12.95 -5.41
N ARG A 25 -4.60 -13.03 -4.45
CA ARG A 25 -4.71 -13.95 -3.31
C ARG A 25 -5.40 -13.35 -2.08
N VAL A 26 -5.61 -12.04 -2.04
CA VAL A 26 -6.28 -11.40 -0.90
C VAL A 26 -7.75 -11.82 -0.86
N ARG A 27 -8.23 -12.18 0.33
CA ARG A 27 -9.59 -12.75 0.50
C ARG A 27 -10.60 -11.76 1.04
N ARG A 28 -10.16 -10.67 1.66
CA ARG A 28 -11.02 -9.68 2.29
C ARG A 28 -10.80 -8.32 1.62
N ALA A 29 -11.90 -7.64 1.29
CA ALA A 29 -11.84 -6.33 0.65
C ALA A 29 -11.04 -5.30 1.46
N ARG A 30 -11.13 -5.34 2.80
CA ARG A 30 -10.38 -4.44 3.69
C ARG A 30 -8.86 -4.68 3.68
N ASP A 31 -8.43 -5.86 3.26
CA ASP A 31 -7.00 -6.22 3.18
C ASP A 31 -6.41 -5.80 1.82
N LEU A 32 -7.26 -5.46 0.84
CA LEU A 32 -6.87 -5.11 -0.52
C LEU A 32 -5.91 -3.92 -0.60
N PRO A 33 -6.10 -2.80 0.14
CA PRO A 33 -5.14 -1.69 0.09
C PRO A 33 -3.73 -2.09 0.53
N LEU A 34 -3.59 -2.95 1.56
CA LEU A 34 -2.26 -3.47 1.93
C LEU A 34 -1.71 -4.40 0.85
N ALA A 35 -2.54 -5.29 0.32
CA ALA A 35 -2.15 -6.22 -0.74
C ALA A 35 -1.73 -5.50 -2.04
N ALA A 36 -2.27 -4.31 -2.30
CA ALA A 36 -1.95 -3.49 -3.47
C ALA A 36 -0.74 -2.57 -3.27
N LEU A 37 -0.19 -2.43 -2.05
CA LEU A 37 1.00 -1.61 -1.81
C LEU A 37 2.19 -2.00 -2.71
N PRO A 38 2.50 -3.29 -2.96
CA PRO A 38 3.57 -3.65 -3.89
C PRO A 38 3.28 -3.22 -5.33
N LEU A 39 2.02 -3.17 -5.79
CA LEU A 39 1.70 -2.63 -7.11
C LEU A 39 2.05 -1.15 -7.21
N LEU A 40 1.73 -0.38 -6.16
CA LEU A 40 2.09 1.04 -6.08
C LEU A 40 3.61 1.25 -6.12
N LEU A 41 4.36 0.45 -5.34
CA LEU A 41 5.82 0.50 -5.33
C LEU A 41 6.42 0.08 -6.68
N GLY A 42 5.87 -0.96 -7.32
CA GLY A 42 6.31 -1.42 -8.64
C GLY A 42 6.07 -0.38 -9.73
N ALA A 43 4.88 0.24 -9.73
CA ALA A 43 4.55 1.34 -10.65
C ALA A 43 5.49 2.53 -10.45
N HIS A 44 5.80 2.88 -9.20
CA HIS A 44 6.74 3.95 -8.88
C HIS A 44 8.13 3.71 -9.49
N GLN A 45 8.62 2.48 -9.41
CA GLN A 45 9.91 2.07 -9.99
C GLN A 45 9.91 2.06 -11.53
N ILE A 46 8.80 1.64 -12.16
CA ILE A 46 8.66 1.71 -13.62
C ILE A 46 8.64 3.17 -14.10
N ILE A 47 7.99 4.06 -13.35
CA ILE A 47 7.98 5.50 -13.65
C ILE A 47 9.39 6.09 -13.49
N GLU A 48 10.14 5.69 -12.47
CA GLU A 48 11.55 6.08 -12.30
C GLU A 48 12.40 5.64 -13.50
N ALA A 49 12.22 4.40 -13.98
CA ALA A 49 12.88 3.92 -15.20
C ALA A 49 12.55 4.77 -16.45
N ALA A 50 11.28 5.15 -16.61
CA ALA A 50 10.86 6.03 -17.71
C ALA A 50 11.48 7.43 -17.60
N LEU A 51 11.56 7.96 -16.37
CA LEU A 51 12.23 9.23 -16.08
C LEU A 51 13.72 9.19 -16.41
N TRP A 52 14.41 8.10 -16.08
CA TRP A 52 15.81 7.89 -16.47
C TRP A 52 16.00 7.89 -17.99
N HIS A 53 15.14 7.17 -18.72
CA HIS A 53 15.17 7.16 -20.18
C HIS A 53 14.92 8.56 -20.79
N GLY A 54 14.12 9.38 -20.11
CA GLY A 54 13.86 10.76 -20.51
C GLY A 54 14.99 11.75 -20.20
N GLY A 55 16.07 11.31 -19.53
CA GLY A 55 17.19 12.19 -19.13
C GLY A 55 16.90 13.06 -17.90
N GLY A 56 15.83 12.77 -17.16
CA GLY A 56 15.40 13.59 -16.02
C GLY A 56 14.65 14.85 -16.44
N GLY A 57 14.85 15.93 -15.69
CA GLY A 57 14.17 17.22 -15.91
C GLY A 57 12.78 17.28 -15.28
N SER A 58 12.00 18.27 -15.70
CA SER A 58 10.57 18.39 -15.40
C SER A 58 9.74 17.65 -16.46
N GLY A 59 8.55 17.20 -16.09
CA GLY A 59 7.64 16.56 -17.04
C GLY A 59 6.66 15.58 -16.38
N PRO A 60 5.81 14.91 -17.18
CA PRO A 60 4.78 14.02 -16.66
C PRO A 60 5.33 12.86 -15.83
N ALA A 61 6.46 12.25 -16.23
CA ALA A 61 7.08 11.16 -15.48
C ALA A 61 7.63 11.65 -14.13
N THR A 62 8.32 12.79 -14.10
CA THR A 62 8.82 13.42 -12.87
C THR A 62 7.69 13.79 -11.93
N LEU A 63 6.61 14.37 -12.45
CA LEU A 63 5.44 14.70 -11.65
C LEU A 63 4.74 13.45 -11.13
N ALA A 64 4.53 12.43 -11.95
CA ALA A 64 3.92 11.17 -11.53
C ALA A 64 4.75 10.47 -10.45
N TRP A 65 6.07 10.43 -10.60
CA TRP A 65 6.99 9.94 -9.58
C TRP A 65 6.81 10.72 -8.28
N ALA A 66 6.83 12.06 -8.34
CA ALA A 66 6.72 12.93 -7.18
C ALA A 66 5.36 12.78 -6.47
N VAL A 67 4.27 12.69 -7.22
CA VAL A 67 2.92 12.47 -6.67
C VAL A 67 2.85 11.15 -5.90
N ILE A 68 3.43 10.08 -6.45
CA ILE A 68 3.43 8.77 -5.77
C ILE A 68 4.29 8.82 -4.50
N ALA A 69 5.52 9.33 -4.60
CA ALA A 69 6.47 9.37 -3.49
C ALA A 69 6.04 10.33 -2.37
N LEU A 70 5.49 11.49 -2.71
CA LEU A 70 5.30 12.59 -1.79
C LEU A 70 3.91 12.56 -1.14
N PRO A 71 2.80 12.98 -1.77
CA PRO A 71 1.50 12.98 -1.09
C PRO A 71 0.84 11.59 -1.01
N VAL A 72 0.98 10.74 -2.02
CA VAL A 72 0.22 9.48 -2.08
C VAL A 72 0.70 8.50 -1.01
N LEU A 73 2.01 8.24 -0.90
CA LEU A 73 2.51 7.24 0.04
C LEU A 73 2.18 7.51 1.53
N PRO A 74 2.38 8.71 2.10
CA PRO A 74 2.06 8.99 3.49
C PRO A 74 0.56 9.03 3.77
N LEU A 75 -0.29 9.21 2.75
CA LEU A 75 -1.73 9.04 2.90
C LEU A 75 -2.13 7.56 2.79
N TYR A 76 -1.60 6.85 1.80
CA TYR A 76 -1.99 5.49 1.44
C TYR A 76 -1.61 4.47 2.51
N VAL A 77 -0.37 4.51 3.01
CA VAL A 77 0.14 3.52 3.98
C VAL A 77 -0.70 3.47 5.26
N PRO A 78 -0.95 4.57 5.98
CA PRO A 78 -1.74 4.51 7.21
C PRO A 78 -3.20 4.11 6.94
N LEU A 79 -3.79 4.52 5.81
CA LEU A 79 -5.13 4.07 5.41
C LEU A 79 -5.18 2.56 5.15
N ALA A 80 -4.18 2.03 4.46
CA ALA A 80 -4.08 0.61 4.18
C ALA A 80 -3.94 -0.20 5.47
N VAL A 81 -3.05 0.23 6.37
CA VAL A 81 -2.88 -0.40 7.69
C VAL A 81 -4.18 -0.35 8.50
N ALA A 82 -4.85 0.79 8.56
CA ALA A 82 -6.11 0.93 9.29
C ALA A 82 -7.21 0.03 8.71
N SER A 83 -7.29 -0.10 7.39
CA SER A 83 -8.26 -0.96 6.71
C SER A 83 -8.01 -2.45 7.01
N GLY A 84 -6.77 -2.92 6.86
CA GLY A 84 -6.43 -4.33 7.07
C GLY A 84 -6.44 -4.79 8.52
N THR A 85 -6.38 -3.85 9.47
CA THR A 85 -6.40 -4.14 10.91
C THR A 85 -7.74 -3.84 11.58
N TRP A 86 -8.75 -3.41 10.82
CA TRP A 86 -10.09 -3.14 11.35
C TRP A 86 -10.85 -4.45 11.66
N PRO A 87 -11.62 -4.55 12.77
CA PRO A 87 -11.76 -3.56 13.83
C PRO A 87 -10.53 -3.54 14.77
N PRO A 88 -10.16 -2.37 15.33
CA PRO A 88 -9.03 -2.27 16.24
C PRO A 88 -9.28 -3.08 17.52
N ARG A 89 -8.22 -3.66 18.08
CA ARG A 89 -8.29 -4.37 19.37
C ARG A 89 -8.45 -3.36 20.51
N GLY A 90 -9.71 -3.02 20.84
CA GLY A 90 -10.08 -2.10 21.91
C GLY A 90 -9.91 -0.62 21.56
N ARG A 91 -10.43 0.28 22.42
CA ARG A 91 -10.38 1.74 22.21
C ARG A 91 -8.95 2.26 21.99
N ALA A 92 -7.99 1.77 22.79
CA ALA A 92 -6.58 2.17 22.66
C ALA A 92 -5.99 1.81 21.29
N GLY A 93 -6.44 0.73 20.64
CA GLY A 93 -6.00 0.37 19.28
C GLY A 93 -6.46 1.38 18.22
N GLY A 94 -7.69 1.88 18.35
CA GLY A 94 -8.22 2.91 17.45
C GLY A 94 -7.46 4.22 17.55
N LEU A 95 -7.22 4.71 18.78
CA LEU A 95 -6.45 5.95 19.00
C LEU A 95 -5.01 5.84 18.49
N ARG A 96 -4.37 4.68 18.63
CA ARG A 96 -3.00 4.46 18.15
C ARG A 96 -2.85 4.65 16.64
N LEU A 97 -3.87 4.29 15.85
CA LEU A 97 -3.85 4.46 14.40
C LEU A 97 -4.40 5.81 13.95
N ALA A 98 -5.18 6.51 14.78
CA ALA A 98 -5.66 7.86 14.47
C ALA A 98 -4.50 8.87 14.32
N VAL A 99 -3.46 8.77 15.15
CA VAL A 99 -2.28 9.65 15.10
C VAL A 99 -1.54 9.57 13.76
N PRO A 100 -1.06 8.39 13.29
CA PRO A 100 -0.39 8.29 12.00
C PRO A 100 -1.31 8.58 10.81
N LEU A 101 -2.63 8.32 10.93
CA LEU A 101 -3.61 8.73 9.91
C LEU A 101 -3.70 10.26 9.79
N ALA A 102 -3.84 10.96 10.90
CA ALA A 102 -3.92 12.42 10.92
C ALA A 102 -2.60 13.04 10.43
N ALA A 103 -1.46 12.51 10.88
CA ALA A 103 -0.15 12.93 10.41
C ALA A 103 0.00 12.70 8.90
N GLY A 104 -0.46 11.55 8.39
CA GLY A 104 -0.44 11.21 6.97
C GLY A 104 -1.29 12.16 6.13
N ALA A 105 -2.52 12.44 6.56
CA ALA A 105 -3.41 13.38 5.88
C ALA A 105 -2.83 14.80 5.84
N ALA A 106 -2.31 15.30 6.97
CA ALA A 106 -1.71 16.63 7.05
C ALA A 106 -0.45 16.72 6.17
N THR A 107 0.45 15.72 6.27
CA THR A 107 1.68 15.67 5.47
C THR A 107 1.37 15.59 3.98
N ALA A 108 0.40 14.74 3.59
CA ALA A 108 -0.03 14.62 2.20
C ALA A 108 -0.65 15.90 1.67
N ALA A 109 -1.46 16.61 2.45
CA ALA A 109 -2.03 17.90 2.06
C ALA A 109 -0.95 18.96 1.81
N VAL A 110 0.03 19.08 2.71
CA VAL A 110 1.18 19.98 2.54
C VAL A 110 1.95 19.62 1.28
N LEU A 111 2.32 18.35 1.10
CA LEU A 111 3.09 17.90 -0.06
C LEU A 111 2.33 18.09 -1.37
N ALA A 112 1.03 17.75 -1.40
CA ALA A 112 0.18 17.96 -2.58
C ALA A 112 0.09 19.44 -2.94
N HIS A 113 -0.11 20.32 -1.95
CA HIS A 113 -0.12 21.77 -2.18
C HIS A 113 1.21 22.28 -2.75
N ARG A 114 2.34 21.81 -2.21
CA ARG A 114 3.67 22.17 -2.74
C ARG A 114 3.88 21.73 -4.18
N LEU A 115 3.33 20.60 -4.61
CA LEU A 115 3.38 20.17 -6.00
C LEU A 115 2.55 21.05 -6.95
N THR A 116 1.60 21.84 -6.43
CA THR A 116 0.85 22.83 -7.23
C THR A 116 1.58 24.17 -7.36
N GLU A 117 2.46 24.49 -6.40
CA GLU A 117 3.17 25.76 -6.35
C GLU A 117 4.58 25.69 -6.96
N ALA A 118 5.19 24.51 -6.98
CA ALA A 118 6.56 24.32 -7.42
C ALA A 118 6.66 23.24 -8.51
N THR A 119 7.41 23.56 -9.56
CA THR A 119 7.78 22.57 -10.57
C THR A 119 8.80 21.61 -9.97
N VAL A 120 8.49 20.32 -9.98
CA VAL A 120 9.47 19.29 -9.59
C VAL A 120 10.42 19.05 -10.75
N THR A 121 11.71 19.15 -10.46
CA THR A 121 12.78 18.78 -11.38
C THR A 121 13.53 17.57 -10.84
N ALA A 122 13.81 16.63 -11.73
CA ALA A 122 14.69 15.50 -11.47
C ALA A 122 16.07 15.77 -12.07
N GLU A 123 17.11 15.75 -11.25
CA GLU A 123 18.48 15.98 -11.69
C GLU A 123 19.29 14.69 -11.59
N ILE A 124 19.73 14.20 -12.75
CA ILE A 124 20.54 12.99 -12.83
C ILE A 124 22.00 13.35 -12.53
N HIS A 125 22.47 12.92 -11.37
CA HIS A 125 23.85 13.04 -10.92
C HIS A 125 24.53 11.67 -11.00
N GLY A 126 25.17 11.38 -12.14
CA GLY A 126 25.84 10.10 -12.39
C GLY A 126 24.87 8.93 -12.35
N ARG A 127 24.90 8.15 -11.26
CA ARG A 127 24.01 6.98 -11.03
C ARG A 127 22.89 7.26 -10.03
N THR A 128 22.63 8.54 -9.76
CA THR A 128 21.59 8.98 -8.82
C THR A 128 20.66 10.02 -9.42
N VAL A 129 19.39 10.00 -9.04
CA VAL A 129 18.41 11.06 -9.31
C VAL A 129 18.18 11.85 -8.03
N GLY A 130 18.47 13.14 -8.07
CA GLY A 130 18.07 14.11 -7.05
C GLY A 130 16.74 14.74 -7.43
N TYR A 131 15.89 15.01 -6.44
CA TYR A 131 14.62 15.70 -6.65
C TYR A 131 14.62 16.99 -5.85
N ALA A 132 14.51 18.12 -6.55
CA ALA A 132 14.40 19.42 -5.91
C ALA A 132 12.92 19.73 -5.69
N VAL A 133 12.47 19.63 -4.43
CA VAL A 133 11.14 20.06 -4.01
C VAL A 133 11.36 21.00 -2.84
N GLY A 134 11.11 22.29 -3.04
CA GLY A 134 11.25 23.29 -1.97
C GLY A 134 10.20 23.05 -0.89
N LEU A 135 10.56 22.29 0.15
CA LEU A 135 9.65 21.91 1.23
C LEU A 135 9.62 22.96 2.35
N PRO A 136 8.44 23.40 2.79
CA PRO A 136 8.32 24.20 4.00
C PRO A 136 8.64 23.33 5.22
N ALA A 137 9.43 23.85 6.17
CA ALA A 137 9.79 23.15 7.41
C ALA A 137 10.18 21.67 7.20
N PRO A 138 11.28 21.38 6.47
CA PRO A 138 11.61 20.03 5.97
C PRO A 138 11.68 18.97 7.07
N ALA A 139 12.15 19.33 8.27
CA ALA A 139 12.20 18.42 9.41
C ALA A 139 10.80 17.99 9.89
N ALA A 140 9.83 18.92 9.92
CA ALA A 140 8.46 18.63 10.33
C ALA A 140 7.74 17.76 9.29
N VAL A 141 7.92 18.05 8.00
CA VAL A 141 7.38 17.25 6.90
C VAL A 141 7.95 15.83 6.94
N LEU A 142 9.27 15.69 7.12
CA LEU A 142 9.90 14.38 7.26
C LEU A 142 9.38 13.60 8.48
N ALA A 143 9.26 14.26 9.64
CA ALA A 143 8.72 13.63 10.84
C ALA A 143 7.28 13.16 10.64
N GLY A 144 6.42 14.00 10.05
CA GLY A 144 5.05 13.65 9.70
C GLY A 144 4.98 12.47 8.72
N TYR A 145 5.84 12.46 7.71
CA TYR A 145 5.94 11.38 6.72
C TYR A 145 6.34 10.05 7.36
N LEU A 146 7.38 10.04 8.20
CA LEU A 146 7.85 8.84 8.89
C LEU A 146 6.81 8.34 9.90
N LEU A 147 6.16 9.25 10.63
CA LEU A 147 5.08 8.90 11.54
C LEU A 147 3.90 8.25 10.79
N ALA A 148 3.52 8.82 9.63
CA ALA A 148 2.43 8.29 8.82
C ALA A 148 2.75 6.91 8.22
N THR A 149 3.96 6.73 7.70
CA THR A 149 4.36 5.50 6.99
C THR A 149 4.87 4.41 7.96
N VAL A 150 6.00 4.67 8.62
CA VAL A 150 6.65 3.74 9.55
C VAL A 150 5.83 3.62 10.84
N GLY A 151 5.35 4.74 11.39
CA GLY A 151 4.56 4.75 12.62
C GLY A 151 3.27 3.95 12.49
N ALA A 152 2.53 4.06 11.38
CA ALA A 152 1.34 3.23 11.14
C ALA A 152 1.65 1.73 11.21
N LEU A 153 2.71 1.29 10.53
CA LEU A 153 3.12 -0.11 10.52
C LEU A 153 3.51 -0.61 11.91
N LEU A 154 4.30 0.16 12.65
CA LEU A 154 4.74 -0.17 14.02
C LEU A 154 3.58 -0.19 15.04
N LEU A 155 2.54 0.62 14.82
CA LEU A 155 1.37 0.73 15.71
C LEU A 155 0.20 -0.18 15.34
N SER A 156 0.26 -0.87 14.19
CA SER A 156 -0.78 -1.74 13.60
C SER A 156 -1.28 -2.89 14.47
N GLY A 157 -0.57 -3.27 15.52
CA GLY A 157 -0.91 -4.41 16.38
C GLY A 157 -0.73 -5.80 15.73
N ASP A 158 -0.43 -5.88 14.43
CA ASP A 158 -0.06 -7.12 13.73
C ASP A 158 1.46 -7.34 13.78
N ARG A 159 1.91 -8.58 14.01
CA ARG A 159 3.36 -8.87 14.14
C ARG A 159 4.10 -8.74 12.81
N THR A 160 3.47 -9.10 11.69
CA THR A 160 4.10 -9.04 10.37
C THR A 160 4.17 -7.59 9.88
N LEU A 161 3.12 -6.80 10.09
CA LEU A 161 3.14 -5.36 9.78
C LEU A 161 4.12 -4.58 10.66
N ARG A 162 4.30 -4.96 11.94
CA ARG A 162 5.35 -4.37 12.78
C ARG A 162 6.75 -4.73 12.30
N LEU A 163 6.97 -5.97 11.86
CA LEU A 163 8.25 -6.35 11.24
C LEU A 163 8.49 -5.53 9.97
N LEU A 164 7.46 -5.34 9.13
CA LEU A 164 7.53 -4.48 7.96
C LEU A 164 7.91 -3.05 8.36
N GLY A 165 7.27 -2.48 9.38
CA GLY A 165 7.61 -1.17 9.94
C GLY A 165 9.04 -1.07 10.47
N ALA A 166 9.53 -2.11 11.15
CA ALA A 166 10.92 -2.15 11.64
C ALA A 166 11.93 -2.19 10.48
N VAL A 167 11.65 -3.00 9.45
CA VAL A 167 12.50 -3.10 8.26
C VAL A 167 12.50 -1.79 7.46
N THR A 168 11.34 -1.16 7.27
CA THR A 168 11.24 0.14 6.57
C THR A 168 11.86 1.28 7.38
N GLY A 169 11.66 1.29 8.70
CA GLY A 169 12.29 2.25 9.61
C GLY A 169 13.82 2.12 9.63
N ALA A 170 14.34 0.89 9.71
CA ALA A 170 15.78 0.64 9.61
C ALA A 170 16.33 1.09 8.25
N GLY A 171 15.63 0.78 7.15
CA GLY A 171 16.00 1.26 5.82
C GLY A 171 16.03 2.79 5.73
N ALA A 172 15.05 3.49 6.32
CA ALA A 172 15.03 4.94 6.38
C ALA A 172 16.24 5.52 7.15
N VAL A 173 16.59 4.92 8.30
CA VAL A 173 17.78 5.31 9.08
C VAL A 173 19.06 5.06 8.28
N ILE A 174 19.19 3.91 7.63
CA ILE A 174 20.33 3.58 6.78
C ILE A 174 20.45 4.60 5.64
N CYS A 175 19.35 4.95 4.98
CA CYS A 175 19.34 5.97 3.93
C CYS A 175 19.80 7.34 4.45
N ALA A 176 19.36 7.74 5.66
CA ALA A 176 19.77 8.99 6.28
C ALA A 176 21.27 9.02 6.63
N LEU A 177 21.83 7.89 7.11
CA LEU A 177 23.23 7.79 7.51
C LEU A 177 24.19 7.64 6.31
N LEU A 178 23.77 6.94 5.25
CA LEU A 178 24.59 6.64 4.08
C LEU A 178 24.36 7.60 2.91
N TRP A 179 23.81 8.80 3.19
CA TRP A 179 23.34 9.81 2.22
C TRP A 179 24.33 10.08 1.06
N ARG A 180 25.64 9.93 1.27
CA ARG A 180 26.66 10.22 0.23
C ARG A 180 27.07 9.05 -0.68
N THR A 181 26.67 7.79 -0.44
CA THR A 181 27.25 6.65 -1.18
C THR A 181 26.28 5.62 -1.77
N ALA A 182 25.03 5.51 -1.30
CA ALA A 182 24.18 4.38 -1.70
C ALA A 182 22.65 4.62 -1.75
N PHE A 183 22.18 5.87 -1.70
CA PHE A 183 20.78 6.24 -1.44
C PHE A 183 19.72 5.47 -2.25
N ILE A 184 19.94 5.21 -3.55
CA ILE A 184 18.90 4.67 -4.45
C ILE A 184 18.84 3.13 -4.46
N SER A 185 19.97 2.44 -4.24
CA SER A 185 19.96 0.96 -4.20
C SER A 185 19.21 0.40 -2.99
N THR A 186 19.15 1.16 -1.89
CA THR A 186 18.45 0.79 -0.66
C THR A 186 16.94 0.80 -0.84
N TRP A 187 16.39 1.74 -1.61
CA TRP A 187 14.94 1.88 -1.76
C TRP A 187 14.32 0.71 -2.50
N CYS A 188 14.93 0.28 -3.60
CA CYS A 188 14.42 -0.83 -4.40
C CYS A 188 14.55 -2.18 -3.67
N ALA A 189 15.68 -2.37 -2.99
CA ALA A 189 15.86 -3.54 -2.12
C ALA A 189 14.83 -3.55 -0.99
N LEU A 190 14.58 -2.39 -0.36
CA LEU A 190 13.56 -2.24 0.65
C LEU A 190 12.15 -2.49 0.10
N ALA A 191 11.83 -1.99 -1.09
CA ALA A 191 10.55 -2.22 -1.75
C ALA A 191 10.34 -3.70 -2.09
N ALA A 192 11.38 -4.41 -2.54
CA ALA A 192 11.33 -5.85 -2.76
C ALA A 192 11.11 -6.62 -1.46
N VAL A 193 11.87 -6.32 -0.40
CA VAL A 193 11.69 -6.95 0.93
C VAL A 193 10.31 -6.65 1.49
N ALA A 194 9.85 -5.41 1.40
CA ALA A 194 8.51 -5.00 1.81
C ALA A 194 7.42 -5.79 1.06
N SER A 195 7.58 -5.96 -0.25
CA SER A 195 6.65 -6.72 -1.09
C SER A 195 6.61 -8.20 -0.71
N LEU A 196 7.75 -8.81 -0.39
CA LEU A 196 7.81 -10.19 0.10
C LEU A 196 7.18 -10.34 1.50
N LEU A 197 7.36 -9.36 2.38
CA LEU A 197 6.71 -9.34 3.69
C LEU A 197 5.19 -9.19 3.57
N ILE A 198 4.70 -8.36 2.65
CA ILE A 198 3.27 -8.26 2.35
C ILE A 198 2.73 -9.55 1.74
N LEU A 199 3.45 -10.18 0.82
CA LEU A 199 3.07 -11.49 0.28
C LEU A 199 2.98 -12.55 1.39
N ARG A 200 3.94 -12.54 2.32
CA ARG A 200 3.94 -13.41 3.51
C ARG A 200 2.77 -13.09 4.44
N TRP A 201 2.39 -11.82 4.59
CA TRP A 201 1.21 -11.39 5.34
C TRP A 201 -0.09 -11.90 4.69
N VAL A 202 -0.28 -11.67 3.38
CA VAL A 202 -1.45 -12.17 2.62
C VAL A 202 -1.58 -13.70 2.71
N ARG A 203 -0.47 -14.44 2.62
CA ARG A 203 -0.46 -15.91 2.73
C ARG A 203 -0.77 -16.43 4.15
N ARG A 204 -0.51 -15.61 5.17
CA ARG A 204 -0.68 -15.98 6.59
C ARG A 204 -2.10 -15.83 7.10
N ASP A 205 -3.01 -15.29 6.30
CA ASP A 205 -4.38 -15.03 6.70
C ASP A 205 -5.33 -16.11 6.14
N PRO A 206 -5.38 -17.33 6.72
CA PRO A 206 -6.44 -18.29 6.45
C PRO A 206 -7.69 -17.90 7.26
N GLY A 207 -8.22 -16.71 7.01
CA GLY A 207 -9.56 -16.35 7.48
C GLY A 207 -10.62 -16.99 6.57
N PRO A 208 -11.78 -17.45 7.10
CA PRO A 208 -12.87 -17.96 6.28
C PRO A 208 -13.43 -16.80 5.46
N GLY A 209 -12.97 -16.71 4.20
CA GLY A 209 -13.35 -15.65 3.29
C GLY A 209 -14.80 -15.84 2.87
N VAL A 210 -15.60 -14.79 3.00
CA VAL A 210 -16.76 -14.59 2.12
C VAL A 210 -16.22 -14.65 0.70
N ARG A 211 -16.54 -15.73 -0.01
CA ARG A 211 -16.20 -15.88 -1.42
C ARG A 211 -16.91 -14.74 -2.13
N PHE A 212 -16.19 -13.89 -2.83
CA PHE A 212 -16.79 -13.13 -3.92
C PHE A 212 -17.37 -14.17 -4.86
N ALA A 213 -18.69 -14.30 -4.88
CA ALA A 213 -19.38 -15.21 -5.77
C ALA A 213 -18.98 -14.82 -7.19
N SER A 214 -18.13 -15.63 -7.81
CA SER A 214 -17.95 -15.61 -9.25
C SER A 214 -19.34 -15.85 -9.83
N ALA A 215 -19.91 -14.83 -10.46
CA ALA A 215 -21.14 -14.94 -11.22
C ALA A 215 -20.87 -15.79 -12.48
N ALA A 216 -20.77 -17.10 -12.28
CA ALA A 216 -20.69 -18.10 -13.34
C ALA A 216 -21.33 -19.38 -12.81
N GLY A 217 -22.60 -19.61 -13.16
CA GLY A 217 -23.27 -20.87 -12.85
C GLY A 217 -24.67 -20.76 -12.24
N ALA A 218 -25.45 -19.73 -12.56
CA ALA A 218 -26.90 -19.81 -12.34
C ALA A 218 -27.58 -20.36 -13.61
N ARG A 219 -28.23 -21.52 -13.46
CA ARG A 219 -29.18 -22.21 -14.35
C ARG A 219 -28.62 -23.33 -15.24
N LYS A 220 -28.55 -24.53 -14.66
CA LYS A 220 -29.21 -25.71 -15.21
C LYS A 220 -29.38 -26.78 -14.13
N ALA A 221 -30.60 -26.94 -13.64
CA ALA A 221 -31.15 -28.18 -13.11
C ALA A 221 -32.64 -27.92 -12.87
N GLY A 222 -33.45 -28.29 -13.86
CA GLY A 222 -34.83 -28.64 -13.57
C GLY A 222 -34.80 -29.98 -12.84
N ASP A 223 -35.65 -30.12 -11.84
CA ASP A 223 -36.16 -31.43 -11.47
C ASP A 223 -37.60 -31.26 -10.98
N ASP A 224 -38.45 -32.09 -11.57
CA ASP A 224 -39.88 -32.17 -11.42
C ASP A 224 -40.24 -32.90 -10.13
N THR A 225 -41.15 -32.36 -9.30
CA THR A 225 -42.11 -33.22 -8.56
C THR A 225 -43.30 -32.40 -8.03
N PRO A 226 -44.54 -32.94 -8.01
CA PRO A 226 -45.75 -32.17 -7.78
C PRO A 226 -46.13 -32.06 -6.30
N HIS A 227 -46.63 -30.88 -5.92
CA HIS A 227 -47.20 -30.59 -4.60
C HIS A 227 -48.52 -31.35 -4.37
N ARG A 228 -48.55 -32.22 -3.35
CA ARG A 228 -49.79 -32.67 -2.69
C ARG A 228 -50.31 -31.55 -1.76
N ALA A 229 -51.61 -31.28 -1.84
CA ALA A 229 -52.33 -30.35 -0.96
C ALA A 229 -52.43 -30.87 0.49
N PRO A 230 -52.52 -29.98 1.50
CA PRO A 230 -52.70 -30.36 2.91
C PRO A 230 -54.20 -30.56 3.24
N PRO A 231 -54.57 -31.47 4.16
CA PRO A 231 -55.94 -31.59 4.63
C PRO A 231 -56.24 -30.65 5.81
N GLU A 232 -57.55 -30.40 5.94
CA GLU A 232 -58.24 -29.48 6.84
C GLU A 232 -58.17 -29.80 8.34
N ARG A 233 -58.55 -28.75 9.08
CA ARG A 233 -58.64 -28.55 10.53
C ARG A 233 -59.87 -29.24 11.15
N GLN A 234 -59.73 -29.91 12.31
CA GLN A 234 -60.80 -30.19 13.30
C GLN A 234 -60.19 -30.06 14.72
N GLN A 235 -60.53 -29.05 15.53
CA GLN A 235 -61.74 -28.81 16.36
C GLN A 235 -61.68 -29.43 17.79
N LYS A 236 -61.53 -28.53 18.78
CA LYS A 236 -62.23 -28.38 20.08
C LYS A 236 -62.51 -29.60 21.02
N GLY A 237 -61.83 -29.59 22.18
CA GLY A 237 -62.36 -29.61 23.59
C GLY A 237 -63.09 -30.86 24.15
N PRO A 238 -63.59 -30.83 25.42
CA PRO A 238 -62.92 -30.65 26.74
C PRO A 238 -63.47 -31.77 27.72
N PRO A 239 -63.60 -31.67 29.08
CA PRO A 239 -63.24 -30.67 30.11
C PRO A 239 -61.92 -30.93 30.86
#